data_AF-A0A6L4ARZ8-F1
#
_entry.id   AF-A0A6L4ARZ8-F1
#
_cell.length_a   1.000
_cell.length_b   1.000
_cell.length_c   1.000
_cell.angle_alpha   90.00
_cell.angle_beta   90.00
_cell.angle_gamma   90.00
#
_symmetry.space_group_name_H-M   'P 1'
#
loop_
_entity.id
_entity.type
_entity.pdbx_description
1 polymer ?
#
loop_
_entity_poly.entity_id
_entity_poly.type
_entity_poly.pdbx_seq_one_letter_code
_entity_poly.pdbx_strand_id
1 'polypeptide(L)'
;HFLGIAGMPRRIPDYSPVFTEFNMISSIGAFGFGLSQLLLLWVVVKAIRGGARASDRVWENAHGLEWTVPSPAPFHTFETPPVVK
;
A
#
# COMPACT_ATOMS: atom_id res chain seq x y z
N HIS A 1 -8.72 0.90 -18.81
CA HIS A 1 -9.11 2.11 -19.58
C HIS A 1 -9.70 1.76 -20.94
N PHE A 2 -8.98 1.01 -21.79
CA PHE A 2 -9.43 0.68 -23.15
C PHE A 2 -10.83 0.06 -23.25
N LEU A 3 -11.19 -0.92 -22.40
CA LEU A 3 -12.53 -1.53 -22.38
C LEU A 3 -13.67 -0.51 -22.18
N GLY A 4 -13.49 0.45 -21.26
CA GLY A 4 -14.51 1.46 -20.98
C GLY A 4 -14.70 2.44 -22.12
N ILE A 5 -13.61 2.82 -22.81
CA ILE A 5 -13.66 3.67 -24.00
C ILE A 5 -14.27 2.92 -25.19
N ALA A 6 -14.00 1.62 -25.31
CA ALA A 6 -14.58 0.75 -26.33
C ALA A 6 -16.07 0.41 -26.07
N GLY A 7 -16.68 0.98 -25.03
CA GLY A 7 -18.12 0.90 -24.79
C GLY A 7 -18.59 -0.22 -23.87
N MET A 8 -17.69 -0.91 -23.14
CA MET A 8 -18.10 -1.91 -22.14
C MET A 8 -18.65 -1.20 -20.88
N PRO A 9 -19.94 -1.33 -20.56
CA PRO A 9 -20.51 -0.72 -19.37
C PRO A 9 -20.08 -1.47 -18.11
N ARG A 10 -20.12 -0.79 -16.95
CA ARG A 10 -19.77 -1.38 -15.65
C ARG A 10 -20.87 -2.29 -15.12
N ARG A 11 -20.50 -3.23 -14.25
CA ARG A 11 -21.42 -4.13 -13.50
C ARG A 11 -22.21 -5.08 -14.39
N ILE A 12 -21.57 -5.62 -15.43
CA ILE A 12 -22.14 -6.65 -16.29
C ILE A 12 -21.47 -7.99 -15.97
N PRO A 13 -22.23 -9.08 -15.78
CA PRO A 13 -21.67 -10.40 -15.46
C PRO A 13 -21.01 -11.08 -16.68
N ASP A 14 -21.43 -10.74 -17.89
CA ASP A 14 -20.94 -11.30 -19.16
C ASP A 14 -20.56 -10.19 -20.16
N TYR A 15 -19.84 -10.55 -21.23
CA TYR A 15 -19.40 -9.58 -22.23
C TYR A 15 -19.33 -10.17 -23.64
N SER A 16 -19.45 -9.29 -24.64
CA SER A 16 -19.31 -9.69 -26.05
C SER A 16 -17.89 -10.23 -26.33
N PRO A 17 -17.74 -11.28 -27.18
CA PRO A 17 -16.45 -11.86 -27.51
C PRO A 17 -15.39 -10.88 -28.04
N VAL A 18 -15.81 -9.73 -28.60
CA VAL A 18 -14.91 -8.63 -29.04
C VAL A 18 -14.05 -8.08 -27.88
N PHE A 19 -14.50 -8.21 -26.63
CA PHE A 19 -13.79 -7.73 -25.44
C PHE A 19 -12.92 -8.79 -24.74
N THR A 20 -12.80 -10.00 -25.30
CA THR A 20 -12.14 -11.15 -24.65
C THR A 20 -10.68 -10.86 -24.32
N GLU A 21 -9.90 -10.36 -25.29
CA GLU A 21 -8.46 -10.14 -25.11
C GLU A 21 -8.15 -9.20 -23.94
N PHE A 22 -8.84 -8.05 -23.87
CA PHE A 22 -8.62 -7.09 -22.79
C PHE A 22 -9.12 -7.59 -21.43
N ASN A 23 -10.20 -8.38 -21.39
CA ASN A 23 -10.67 -9.01 -20.15
C ASN A 23 -9.70 -10.12 -19.69
N MET A 24 -9.09 -10.87 -20.62
CA MET A 24 -8.06 -11.86 -20.32
C MET A 24 -6.81 -11.21 -19.73
N ILE A 25 -6.29 -10.15 -20.36
CA ILE A 25 -5.15 -9.37 -19.82
C ILE A 25 -5.48 -8.82 -18.43
N SER A 26 -6.70 -8.28 -18.26
CA SER A 26 -7.15 -7.76 -16.97
C SER A 26 -7.23 -8.85 -15.90
N SER A 27 -7.66 -10.06 -16.28
CA SER A 27 -7.72 -11.22 -15.40
C SER A 27 -6.32 -11.68 -14.97
N ILE A 28 -5.38 -11.79 -15.91
CA ILE A 28 -3.98 -12.12 -15.62
C ILE A 28 -3.37 -11.09 -14.65
N GLY A 29 -3.60 -9.79 -14.90
CA GLY A 29 -3.15 -8.72 -14.01
C GLY A 29 -3.79 -8.80 -12.62
N ALA A 30 -5.09 -9.13 -12.54
CA ALA A 30 -5.80 -9.29 -11.28
C ALA A 30 -5.25 -10.48 -10.45
N PHE A 31 -4.95 -11.62 -11.09
CA PHE A 31 -4.29 -12.73 -10.42
C PHE A 31 -2.87 -12.37 -9.96
N GLY A 32 -2.10 -11.66 -10.77
CA GLY A 32 -0.78 -11.13 -10.39
C GLY A 32 -0.85 -10.19 -9.19
N PHE A 33 -1.86 -9.31 -9.15
CA PHE A 33 -2.12 -8.45 -8.00
C PHE A 33 -2.56 -9.25 -6.76
N GLY A 34 -3.37 -10.29 -6.93
CA GLY A 34 -3.70 -11.21 -5.84
C GLY A 34 -2.45 -11.88 -5.26
N LEU A 35 -1.52 -12.32 -6.11
CA LEU A 35 -0.26 -12.92 -5.67
C LEU A 35 0.64 -11.91 -4.95
N SER A 36 0.65 -10.64 -5.35
CA SER A 36 1.44 -9.60 -4.66
C SER A 36 0.98 -9.36 -3.22
N GLN A 37 -0.28 -9.65 -2.88
CA GLN A 37 -0.76 -9.59 -1.49
C GLN A 37 -0.07 -10.63 -0.60
N LEU A 38 0.31 -11.79 -1.13
CA LEU A 38 1.10 -12.78 -0.36
C LEU A 38 2.51 -12.24 -0.06
N LEU A 39 3.10 -11.50 -0.99
CA LEU A 39 4.38 -10.82 -0.76
C LEU A 39 4.25 -9.73 0.30
N LEU A 40 3.18 -8.92 0.27
CA LEU A 40 2.90 -7.94 1.31
C LEU A 40 2.79 -8.61 2.69
N LEU A 41 2.01 -9.69 2.80
CA LEU A 41 1.86 -10.46 4.04
C LEU A 41 3.21 -10.97 4.53
N TRP A 42 4.04 -11.51 3.63
CA TRP A 42 5.36 -11.99 3.97
C TRP A 42 6.26 -10.87 4.51
N VAL A 43 6.26 -9.69 3.88
CA VAL A 43 7.04 -8.51 4.35
C VAL A 43 6.58 -8.09 5.75
N VAL A 44 5.28 -8.04 6.00
CA VAL A 44 4.71 -7.68 7.31
C VAL A 44 5.12 -8.70 8.37
N VAL A 45 4.96 -10.00 8.10
CA VAL A 45 5.35 -11.08 9.02
C VAL A 45 6.85 -11.02 9.31
N LYS A 46 7.68 -10.77 8.30
CA LYS A 46 9.12 -10.61 8.47
C LYS A 46 9.44 -9.41 9.38
N ALA A 47 8.81 -8.26 9.14
CA ALA A 47 9.02 -7.04 9.92
C ALA A 47 8.62 -7.21 11.40
N ILE A 48 7.56 -7.95 11.69
CA ILE A 48 7.13 -8.25 13.06
C ILE A 48 8.09 -9.23 13.75
N ARG A 49 8.58 -10.25 13.04
CA ARG A 49 9.41 -11.32 13.61
C ARG A 49 10.86 -10.91 13.83
N GLY A 50 11.35 -9.86 13.17
CA GLY A 50 12.69 -9.34 13.42
C GLY A 50 13.20 -8.37 12.36
N GLY A 51 14.36 -7.78 12.62
CA GLY A 51 15.01 -6.78 11.77
C GLY A 51 15.81 -5.79 12.59
N ALA A 52 16.43 -4.83 11.90
CA ALA A 52 17.02 -3.67 12.56
C ALA A 52 15.91 -2.85 13.21
N ARG A 53 16.15 -2.34 14.43
CA ARG A 53 15.21 -1.40 15.06
C ARG A 53 15.14 -0.13 14.20
N ALA A 54 13.93 0.36 14.00
CA ALA A 54 13.70 1.64 13.36
C ALA A 54 14.40 2.76 14.15
N SER A 55 15.03 3.68 13.46
CA SER A 55 15.45 4.97 14.05
C SER A 55 14.24 5.88 14.23
N ASP A 56 14.42 7.00 14.92
CA ASP A 56 13.36 8.00 15.09
C ASP A 56 13.03 8.73 13.78
N ARG A 57 13.93 8.66 12.78
CA ARG A 57 13.78 9.25 11.44
C ARG A 57 14.16 8.24 10.36
N VAL A 58 13.26 7.27 10.12
CA VAL A 58 13.54 6.17 9.17
C VAL A 58 13.49 6.58 7.70
N TRP A 59 12.80 7.68 7.36
CA TRP A 59 12.64 8.11 5.97
C TRP A 59 13.56 9.27 5.61
N GLU A 60 13.91 9.35 4.33
CA GLU A 60 14.57 10.52 3.76
C GLU A 60 13.59 11.72 3.81
N ASN A 61 14.09 12.88 4.26
CA ASN A 61 13.30 14.10 4.46
C ASN A 61 12.12 13.94 5.45
N ALA A 62 12.33 13.16 6.52
CA ALA A 62 11.40 13.07 7.64
C ALA A 62 11.32 14.41 8.40
N HIS A 63 10.26 15.17 8.15
CA HIS A 63 9.95 16.45 8.79
C HIS A 63 8.60 16.38 9.50
N GLY A 64 8.49 17.05 10.64
CA GLY A 64 7.29 16.98 11.50
C GLY A 64 7.63 16.62 12.93
N LEU A 65 6.66 16.80 13.82
CA LEU A 65 6.81 16.48 15.25
C LEU A 65 6.79 14.97 15.51
N GLU A 66 6.16 14.19 14.64
CA GLU A 66 6.13 12.73 14.72
C GLU A 66 7.53 12.11 14.61
N TRP A 67 8.48 12.80 13.96
CA TRP A 67 9.88 12.38 13.75
C TRP A 67 10.84 12.91 14.83
N THR A 68 10.30 13.46 15.93
CA THR A 68 11.06 13.79 17.15
C THR A 68 10.77 12.82 18.28
N VAL A 69 9.86 11.86 18.07
CA VAL A 69 9.43 10.85 19.03
C VAL A 69 10.22 9.56 18.78
N PRO A 70 10.62 8.81 19.83
CA PRO A 70 11.34 7.56 19.63
C PRO A 70 10.47 6.46 19.03
N SER A 71 11.11 5.46 18.41
CA SER A 71 10.44 4.26 17.90
C SER A 71 10.81 3.01 18.74
N PRO A 72 9.88 2.38 19.49
CA PRO A 72 8.43 2.62 19.51
C PRO A 72 8.05 3.88 20.32
N ALA A 73 6.92 4.48 19.94
CA ALA A 73 6.41 5.66 20.59
C ALA A 73 6.08 5.41 22.08
N PRO A 74 6.37 6.36 22.98
CA PRO A 74 6.02 6.27 24.38
C PRO A 74 4.50 6.45 24.58
N PHE A 75 3.99 6.04 25.74
CA PHE A 75 2.55 6.17 26.08
C PHE A 75 2.07 7.63 26.11
N HIS A 76 2.90 8.54 26.61
CA HIS A 76 2.69 9.98 26.53
C HIS A 76 3.70 10.59 25.55
N THR A 77 3.22 11.13 24.42
CA THR A 77 4.05 11.56 23.29
C THR A 77 4.97 12.74 23.62
N PHE A 78 4.46 13.75 24.34
CA PHE A 78 5.22 14.93 24.74
C PHE A 78 4.86 15.33 26.18
N GLU A 79 5.85 15.41 27.06
CA GLU A 79 5.67 15.96 28.41
C GLU A 79 5.62 17.48 28.40
N THR A 80 6.41 18.10 27.52
CA THR A 80 6.41 19.54 27.30
C THR A 80 5.88 19.84 25.90
N PRO A 81 4.96 20.82 25.73
CA PRO A 81 4.44 21.16 24.41
C PRO A 81 5.56 21.55 23.45
N PRO A 82 5.68 20.90 22.28
CA PRO A 82 6.69 21.25 21.31
C PRO A 82 6.37 22.60 20.67
N VAL A 83 7.41 23.39 20.40
CA VAL A 83 7.29 24.67 19.69
C VAL A 83 7.35 24.41 18.20
N VAL A 84 6.25 24.67 17.49
CA VAL A 84 6.20 24.67 16.02
C VAL A 84 6.71 26.03 15.53
N LYS A 85 7.72 26.03 14.66
CA LYS A 85 8.25 27.22 14.00
C LYS A 85 7.82 27.23 12.54
#